data_AF-A0A5B0NE67-F1
#
_entry.id   AF-A0A5B0NE67-F1
#
_cell.length_a   1.000
_cell.length_b   1.000
_cell.length_c   1.000
_cell.angle_alpha   90.00
_cell.angle_beta   90.00
_cell.angle_gamma   90.00
#
_symmetry.space_group_name_H-M   'P 1'
#
loop_
_entity.id
_entity.type
_entity.pdbx_description
1 polymer ?
#
loop_
_entity_poly.entity_id
_entity_poly.type
_entity_poly.pdbx_seq_one_letter_code
_entity_poly.pdbx_strand_id
1 'polypeptide(L)'
;MGIHVITQSAYELSGSKNTALLKQARTLGDKLLTAWPDPRQNLPFPQLDFGRNRPVFKKKISSAEILVAEAGTLILELGRLSHHTQDPKYLRQAVKAMQAIMNSRSTFPGLAGFSLAVQSQAVKNDFATWGGGAE
;
A
#
# COMPACT_ATOMS: atom_id res chain seq x y z
N MET A 1 3.73 -9.33 -2.09
CA MET A 1 3.22 -9.63 -0.74
C MET A 1 1.72 -9.81 -0.84
N GLY A 2 1.24 -11.06 -0.85
CA GLY A 2 -0.16 -11.37 -1.12
C GLY A 2 -1.06 -11.16 0.10
N ILE A 3 -1.78 -10.04 0.08
CA ILE A 3 -3.20 -9.89 0.43
C ILE A 3 -3.67 -10.41 1.82
N HIS A 4 -3.82 -9.47 2.77
CA HIS A 4 -4.52 -9.65 4.05
C HIS A 4 -6.07 -9.65 3.93
N VAL A 5 -6.59 -10.21 2.83
CA VAL A 5 -8.01 -10.23 2.40
C VAL A 5 -8.93 -10.95 3.38
N ILE A 6 -8.38 -11.86 4.19
CA ILE A 6 -9.19 -12.87 4.87
C ILE A 6 -10.17 -12.23 5.87
N THR A 7 -9.77 -11.21 6.63
CA THR A 7 -10.66 -10.65 7.68
C THR A 7 -11.79 -9.81 7.10
N GLN A 8 -11.52 -9.05 6.05
CA GLN A 8 -12.49 -8.17 5.42
C GLN A 8 -13.42 -8.93 4.48
N SER A 9 -12.89 -9.85 3.67
CA SER A 9 -13.73 -10.73 2.86
C SER A 9 -14.54 -11.69 3.74
N ALA A 10 -14.02 -12.17 4.87
CA ALA A 10 -14.82 -12.94 5.83
C ALA A 10 -15.93 -12.10 6.47
N TYR A 11 -15.67 -10.81 6.76
CA TYR A 11 -16.72 -9.90 7.23
C TYR A 11 -17.84 -9.77 6.19
N GLU A 12 -17.51 -9.56 4.92
CA GLU A 12 -18.49 -9.45 3.84
C GLU A 12 -19.26 -10.76 3.62
N LEU A 13 -18.57 -11.90 3.61
CA LEU A 13 -19.18 -13.23 3.49
C LEU A 13 -20.06 -13.59 4.71
N SER A 14 -19.82 -12.99 5.88
CA SER A 14 -20.71 -13.10 7.04
C SER A 14 -22.00 -12.27 6.93
N GLY A 15 -22.28 -11.71 5.75
CA GLY A 15 -23.39 -10.79 5.52
C GLY A 15 -23.15 -9.41 6.13
N SER A 16 -21.90 -9.02 6.35
CA SER A 16 -21.50 -7.74 6.96
C SER A 16 -22.06 -7.53 8.39
N LYS A 17 -22.33 -8.60 9.12
CA LYS A 17 -22.87 -8.54 10.49
C LYS A 17 -21.83 -8.79 11.57
N ASN A 18 -20.72 -9.44 11.23
CA ASN A 18 -19.68 -9.79 12.22
C ASN A 18 -18.77 -8.59 12.53
N THR A 19 -19.22 -7.74 13.46
CA THR A 19 -18.49 -6.53 13.87
C THR A 19 -17.12 -6.82 14.49
N ALA A 20 -16.90 -8.03 15.03
CA ALA A 20 -15.59 -8.43 15.56
C ALA A 20 -14.55 -8.55 14.43
N LEU A 21 -14.92 -9.11 13.27
CA LEU A 21 -14.06 -9.17 12.09
C LEU A 21 -13.72 -7.78 11.57
N LEU A 22 -14.72 -6.89 11.47
CA LEU A 22 -14.50 -5.50 11.06
C LEU A 22 -13.57 -4.75 12.03
N LYS A 23 -13.71 -4.98 13.35
CA LYS A 23 -12.82 -4.40 14.36
C LYS A 23 -11.37 -4.87 14.18
N GLN A 24 -11.16 -6.15 13.87
CA GLN A 24 -9.81 -6.69 13.60
C GLN A 24 -9.24 -6.14 12.29
N ALA A 25 -10.05 -6.06 11.24
CA ALA A 25 -9.65 -5.44 9.97
C ALA A 25 -9.24 -3.97 10.16
N ARG A 26 -10.02 -3.21 10.95
CA ARG A 26 -9.67 -1.82 11.33
C ARG A 26 -8.35 -1.76 12.09
N THR A 27 -8.16 -2.62 13.08
CA THR A 27 -6.94 -2.66 13.90
C THR A 27 -5.71 -2.97 13.04
N LEU A 28 -5.83 -3.91 12.11
CA LEU A 28 -4.77 -4.23 11.16
C LEU A 28 -4.51 -3.07 10.19
N GLY A 29 -5.56 -2.47 9.62
CA GLY A 29 -5.45 -1.30 8.75
C GLY A 29 -4.73 -0.13 9.43
N ASP A 30 -5.07 0.14 10.68
CA ASP A 30 -4.41 1.19 11.47
C ASP A 30 -2.90 0.90 11.67
N LYS A 31 -2.53 -0.36 11.89
CA LYS A 31 -1.11 -0.77 11.92
C LYS A 31 -0.43 -0.65 10.56
N LEU A 32 -1.09 -1.04 9.47
CA LEU A 32 -0.55 -0.94 8.11
C LEU A 32 -0.29 0.52 7.71
N LEU A 33 -1.12 1.47 8.16
CA LEU A 33 -0.91 2.89 7.88
C LEU A 33 0.39 3.45 8.48
N THR A 34 1.05 2.74 9.41
CA THR A 34 2.40 3.12 9.86
C THR A 34 3.47 2.99 8.77
N ALA A 35 3.16 2.38 7.63
CA ALA A 35 3.99 2.43 6.44
C ALA A 35 4.07 3.83 5.81
N TRP A 36 3.19 4.75 6.21
CA TRP A 36 3.25 6.18 5.88
C TRP A 36 3.51 7.01 7.16
N PRO A 37 4.73 6.99 7.70
CA PRO A 37 5.03 7.70 8.94
C PRO A 37 4.91 9.22 8.82
N ASP A 38 5.06 9.77 7.61
CA ASP A 38 4.83 11.19 7.30
C ASP A 38 3.54 11.34 6.49
N PRO A 39 2.56 12.16 6.92
CA PRO A 39 1.35 12.45 6.16
C PRO A 39 1.57 13.01 4.75
N ARG A 40 2.74 13.61 4.48
CA ARG A 40 3.14 14.14 3.16
C ARG A 40 3.67 13.06 2.22
N GLN A 41 3.95 11.86 2.73
CA GLN A 41 4.43 10.74 1.92
C GLN A 41 3.30 10.18 1.05
N ASN A 42 3.61 9.86 -0.21
CA ASN A 42 2.65 9.25 -1.13
C ASN A 42 2.79 7.72 -1.18
N LEU A 43 4.02 7.21 -1.20
CA LEU A 43 4.33 5.79 -1.26
C LEU A 43 4.51 5.20 0.15
N PRO A 44 4.06 3.99 0.45
CA PRO A 44 4.38 3.32 1.71
C PRO A 44 5.83 2.81 1.72
N PHE A 45 6.37 2.56 2.92
CA PHE A 45 7.49 1.63 3.05
C PHE A 45 6.98 0.18 2.88
N PRO A 46 7.67 -0.67 2.10
CA PRO A 46 7.19 -2.01 1.77
C PRO A 46 7.25 -3.00 2.95
N GLN A 47 8.01 -2.67 4.00
CA GLN A 47 8.23 -3.56 5.15
C GLN A 47 7.99 -2.81 6.47
N LEU A 48 7.24 -3.46 7.36
CA LEU A 48 6.91 -2.97 8.69
C LEU A 48 7.35 -3.96 9.77
N ASP A 49 7.82 -3.41 10.88
CA ASP A 49 7.97 -4.13 12.14
C ASP A 49 6.77 -3.79 13.04
N PHE A 50 5.83 -4.73 13.19
CA PHE A 50 4.64 -4.54 14.03
C PHE A 50 4.93 -4.54 15.53
N GLY A 51 6.06 -5.12 15.97
CA GLY A 51 6.46 -5.09 17.37
C GLY A 51 6.98 -3.71 17.76
N ARG A 52 7.66 -3.02 16.83
CA ARG A 52 8.20 -1.67 17.03
C ARG A 52 7.34 -0.57 16.40
N ASN A 53 6.26 -0.93 15.72
CA ASN A 53 5.33 -0.05 15.01
C ASN A 53 6.03 0.96 14.09
N ARG A 54 6.98 0.49 13.28
CA ARG A 54 7.79 1.34 12.40
C ARG A 54 8.20 0.65 11.10
N PRO A 55 8.47 1.42 10.03
CA PRO A 55 9.10 0.90 8.83
C PRO A 55 10.47 0.26 9.05
N VAL A 56 10.76 -0.75 8.23
CA VAL A 56 12.08 -1.38 8.14
C VAL A 56 12.75 -0.93 6.85
N PHE A 57 14.01 -0.50 6.95
CA PHE A 57 14.84 -0.14 5.80
C PHE A 57 16.30 -0.54 6.05
N LYS A 58 17.01 -0.96 5.00
CA LYS A 58 18.33 -1.63 5.13
C LYS A 58 19.46 -0.73 5.65
N LYS A 59 19.55 0.52 5.18
CA LYS A 59 20.67 1.43 5.51
C LYS A 59 20.19 2.80 5.93
N LYS A 60 19.46 3.49 5.05
CA LYS A 60 18.91 4.82 5.29
C LYS A 60 17.47 4.85 4.82
N ILE A 61 16.66 5.68 5.46
CA ILE A 61 15.26 5.89 5.05
C ILE A 61 15.16 6.38 3.60
N SER A 62 16.14 7.18 3.15
CA SER A 62 16.24 7.72 1.79
C SER A 62 16.64 6.71 0.72
N SER A 63 17.14 5.53 1.12
CA SER A 63 17.44 4.43 0.19
C SER A 63 16.30 3.42 0.09
N ALA A 64 15.17 3.66 0.73
CA ALA A 64 14.02 2.77 0.63
C ALA A 64 13.39 2.86 -0.77
N GLU A 65 13.04 1.69 -1.28
CA GLU A 65 12.46 1.48 -2.60
C GLU A 65 11.25 0.58 -2.43
N ILE A 66 10.24 0.77 -3.28
CA ILE A 66 9.02 -0.04 -3.31
C ILE A 66 8.77 -0.51 -4.74
N LEU A 67 8.32 -1.75 -4.89
CA LEU A 67 7.90 -2.28 -6.19
C LEU A 67 6.54 -1.70 -6.57
N VAL A 68 6.31 -1.48 -7.86
CA VAL A 68 5.02 -0.92 -8.31
C VAL A 68 3.85 -1.84 -7.99
N ALA A 69 4.02 -3.17 -8.02
CA ALA A 69 3.02 -4.12 -7.55
C ALA A 69 2.67 -3.91 -6.06
N GLU A 70 3.67 -3.68 -5.20
CA GLU A 70 3.44 -3.51 -3.75
C GLU A 70 2.68 -2.22 -3.43
N ALA A 71 2.96 -1.14 -4.17
CA ALA A 71 2.26 0.13 -3.99
C ALA A 71 0.89 0.16 -4.71
N GLY A 72 0.77 -0.51 -5.86
CA GLY A 72 -0.40 -0.46 -6.74
C GLY A 72 -1.54 -1.39 -6.33
N THR A 73 -1.26 -2.46 -5.60
CA THR A 73 -2.25 -3.50 -5.23
C THR A 73 -3.01 -3.21 -3.94
N LEU A 74 -2.91 -2.00 -3.39
CA LEU A 74 -3.49 -1.64 -2.08
C LEU A 74 -4.91 -1.04 -2.16
N ILE A 75 -5.31 -0.54 -3.33
CA ILE A 75 -6.50 0.32 -3.48
C ILE A 75 -7.80 -0.38 -3.10
N LEU A 76 -7.95 -1.66 -3.47
CA LEU A 76 -9.19 -2.40 -3.25
C LEU A 76 -9.40 -2.65 -1.76
N GLU A 77 -8.39 -3.18 -1.08
CA GLU A 77 -8.46 -3.51 0.35
C GLU A 77 -8.69 -2.26 1.20
N LEU A 78 -7.83 -1.24 1.04
CA LEU A 78 -7.91 -0.02 1.84
C LEU A 78 -9.14 0.83 1.47
N GLY A 79 -9.56 0.82 0.20
CA GLY A 79 -10.80 1.45 -0.23
C GLY A 79 -12.02 0.84 0.42
N ARG A 80 -12.09 -0.49 0.42
CA ARG A 80 -13.21 -1.22 0.99
C ARG A 80 -13.20 -1.20 2.53
N LEU A 81 -12.04 -1.15 3.18
CA LEU A 81 -11.95 -0.88 4.62
C LEU A 81 -12.49 0.50 4.97
N SER A 82 -12.16 1.53 4.17
CA SER A 82 -12.70 2.88 4.35
C SER A 82 -14.22 2.91 4.21
N HIS A 83 -14.76 2.16 3.25
CA HIS A 83 -16.19 2.03 3.05
C HIS A 83 -16.88 1.41 4.28
N HIS A 84 -16.40 0.28 4.80
CA HIS A 84 -17.05 -0.37 5.94
C HIS A 84 -16.87 0.39 7.26
N THR A 85 -15.73 1.04 7.45
CA THR A 85 -15.43 1.80 8.69
C THR A 85 -15.92 3.25 8.66
N GLN A 86 -16.36 3.74 7.50
CA GLN A 86 -16.67 5.16 7.24
C GLN A 86 -15.49 6.10 7.56
N ASP A 87 -14.25 5.57 7.52
CA ASP A 87 -13.02 6.32 7.77
C ASP A 87 -12.20 6.44 6.46
N PRO A 88 -12.20 7.60 5.79
CA PRO A 88 -11.57 7.76 4.48
C PRO A 88 -10.03 7.68 4.49
N LYS A 89 -9.39 7.58 5.67
CA LYS A 89 -7.93 7.62 5.77
C LYS A 89 -7.22 6.49 5.01
N TYR A 90 -7.81 5.29 4.96
CA TYR A 90 -7.17 4.15 4.29
C TYR A 90 -7.17 4.35 2.78
N LEU A 91 -8.33 4.70 2.20
CA LEU A 91 -8.49 5.00 0.78
C LEU A 91 -7.58 6.14 0.36
N ARG A 92 -7.50 7.23 1.16
CA ARG A 92 -6.63 8.36 0.85
C ARG A 92 -5.17 7.96 0.66
N GLN A 93 -4.63 7.08 1.51
CA GLN A 93 -3.23 6.66 1.38
C GLN A 93 -3.02 5.74 0.18
N ALA A 94 -3.97 4.85 -0.10
CA ALA A 94 -3.91 3.99 -1.28
C ALA A 94 -4.00 4.78 -2.59
N VAL A 95 -4.88 5.80 -2.65
CA VAL A 95 -5.00 6.71 -3.80
C VAL A 95 -3.68 7.46 -4.03
N LYS A 96 -3.03 7.95 -2.97
CA LYS A 96 -1.72 8.61 -3.11
C LYS A 96 -0.65 7.67 -3.68
N ALA A 97 -0.61 6.42 -3.22
CA ALA A 97 0.32 5.43 -3.74
C ALA A 97 0.07 5.15 -5.23
N MET A 98 -1.19 4.96 -5.62
CA MET A 98 -1.58 4.79 -7.03
C MET A 98 -1.18 6.01 -7.88
N GLN A 99 -1.49 7.22 -7.40
CA GLN A 99 -1.15 8.47 -8.10
C GLN A 99 0.36 8.63 -8.26
N ALA A 100 1.17 8.21 -7.28
CA ALA A 100 2.63 8.25 -7.40
C ALA A 100 3.14 7.33 -8.52
N ILE A 101 2.53 6.16 -8.72
CA ILE A 101 2.83 5.27 -9.85
C ILE A 101 2.37 5.90 -11.16
N MET A 102 1.12 6.36 -11.25
CA MET A 102 0.55 6.95 -12.47
C MET A 102 1.31 8.19 -12.95
N ASN A 103 1.84 8.99 -12.02
CA ASN A 103 2.60 10.20 -12.32
C ASN A 103 4.11 9.95 -12.47
N SER A 104 4.57 8.72 -12.25
CA SER A 104 5.99 8.37 -12.43
C SER A 104 6.37 8.43 -13.91
N ARG A 105 7.62 8.80 -14.18
CA ARG A 105 8.15 8.72 -15.54
C ARG A 105 8.21 7.26 -15.98
N SER A 106 8.02 7.02 -17.26
CA SER A 106 8.17 5.70 -17.84
C SER A 106 8.87 5.80 -19.19
N THR A 107 9.69 4.79 -19.49
CA THR A 107 10.24 4.56 -20.83
C THR A 107 9.14 4.34 -21.88
N PHE A 108 8.04 3.67 -21.51
CA PHE A 108 6.94 3.33 -22.42
C PHE A 108 5.60 3.90 -21.91
N PRO A 109 4.93 4.79 -22.66
CA PRO A 109 3.64 5.33 -22.24
C PRO A 109 2.65 4.22 -21.82
N GLY A 110 2.13 4.32 -20.60
CA GLY A 110 1.19 3.34 -20.04
C GLY A 110 1.80 2.15 -19.31
N LEU A 111 3.13 1.98 -19.30
CA LEU A 111 3.81 0.91 -18.55
C LEU A 111 4.71 1.52 -17.48
N ALA A 112 4.31 1.50 -16.21
CA ALA A 112 5.17 2.01 -15.14
C ALA A 112 6.50 1.23 -15.06
N GLY A 113 7.57 1.91 -14.61
CA GLY A 113 8.82 1.24 -14.26
C GLY A 113 8.64 0.22 -13.12
N PHE A 114 9.61 -0.64 -12.90
CA PHE A 114 9.54 -1.71 -11.90
C PHE A 114 9.48 -1.21 -10.44
N SER A 115 10.17 -0.10 -10.12
CA SER A 115 10.30 0.35 -8.75
C SER A 115 10.57 1.84 -8.56
N LEU A 116 10.14 2.36 -7.40
CA LEU A 116 10.22 3.78 -7.05
C LEU A 116 10.92 3.99 -5.71
N ALA A 117 11.65 5.09 -5.57
CA ALA A 117 12.16 5.55 -4.30
C ALA A 117 11.00 6.03 -3.40
N VAL A 118 10.88 5.53 -2.18
CA VAL A 118 9.73 5.83 -1.30
C VAL A 118 9.62 7.34 -0.99
N GLN A 119 10.74 7.99 -0.66
CA GLN A 119 10.72 9.40 -0.25
C GLN A 119 10.67 10.36 -1.45
N SER A 120 11.50 10.15 -2.48
CA SER A 120 11.62 11.08 -3.60
C SER A 120 10.70 10.77 -4.77
N GLN A 121 10.03 9.60 -4.79
CA GLN A 121 9.22 9.09 -5.90
C GLN A 121 9.97 8.96 -7.23
N ALA A 122 11.31 9.05 -7.19
CA ALA A 122 12.15 8.86 -8.36
C ALA A 122 12.13 7.39 -8.79
N VAL A 123 11.99 7.15 -10.09
CA VAL A 123 12.11 5.81 -10.68
C VAL A 123 13.51 5.27 -10.39
N LYS A 124 13.58 4.11 -9.76
CA LYS A 124 14.84 3.42 -9.43
C LYS A 124 15.20 2.38 -10.47
N ASN A 125 14.18 1.71 -11.02
CA ASN A 125 14.30 0.76 -12.10
C ASN A 125 13.15 0.99 -13.08
N ASP A 126 13.47 1.37 -14.31
CA ASP A 126 12.49 1.64 -15.37
C ASP A 126 12.21 0.41 -16.27
N PHE A 127 12.53 -0.78 -15.76
CA PHE A 127 12.23 -2.04 -16.44
C PHE A 127 10.71 -2.29 -16.46
N ALA A 128 10.11 -2.26 -17.65
CA ALA A 128 8.70 -2.57 -17.85
C ALA A 128 8.48 -4.08 -17.98
N THR A 129 7.59 -4.64 -17.15
CA THR A 129 7.24 -6.06 -17.18
C THR A 129 5.84 -6.28 -16.62
N TRP A 130 5.30 -7.47 -16.88
CA TRP A 130 4.06 -7.99 -16.27
C TRP A 130 4.35 -9.17 -15.33
N GLY A 131 5.63 -9.42 -15.03
CA GLY A 131 6.04 -10.46 -14.07
C GLY A 131 5.99 -9.99 -12.62
N GLY A 132 6.38 -10.90 -11.72
CA GLY A 132 6.40 -10.64 -10.28
C GLY A 132 7.11 -9.34 -9.90
N GLY A 133 6.42 -8.51 -9.12
CA GLY A 133 6.88 -7.17 -8.72
C GLY A 133 6.27 -6.03 -9.55
N ALA A 134 5.64 -6.34 -10.68
CA ALA A 134 4.85 -5.39 -11.46
C ALA A 134 3.35 -5.74 -11.59
N GLU A 135 2.99 -7.03 -11.53
CA GLU A 135 1.60 -7.53 -11.53
C GLU A 135 0.79 -7.23 -10.24
#